data_AF-A0A258D1H6-F1
#
_entry.id   AF-A0A258D1H6-F1
#
_cell.length_a   1.000
_cell.length_b   1.000
_cell.length_c   1.000
_cell.angle_alpha   90.00
_cell.angle_beta   90.00
_cell.angle_gamma   90.00
#
_symmetry.space_group_name_H-M   'P 1'
#
loop_
_entity.id
_entity.type
_entity.pdbx_description
1 polymer ?
#
loop_
_entity_poly.entity_id
_entity_poly.type
_entity_poly.pdbx_seq_one_letter_code
_entity_poly.pdbx_strand_id
1 'polypeptide(L)'
;MFEAITRLFNKPETALDSHDPKLAVAVLLVHLASVDGQMNEEERQAIKGALTDHYELDDAAVERLFKEAALRDAEAVDFYKFTSALSSLEDEDRLEIIRMMWTVVFAD
;
A
#
# COMPACT_ATOMS: atom_id res chain seq x y z
N MET A 1 10.25 1.92 10.21
CA MET A 1 9.59 1.27 9.07
C MET A 1 9.43 -0.26 9.15
N PHE A 2 10.45 -1.07 9.47
CA PHE A 2 10.27 -2.55 9.54
C PHE A 2 9.17 -2.99 10.54
N GLU A 3 9.10 -2.33 11.69
CA GLU A 3 8.04 -2.52 12.69
C GLU A 3 6.63 -2.20 12.13
N ALA A 4 6.52 -1.31 11.14
CA ALA A 4 5.26 -0.93 10.52
C ALA A 4 4.67 -2.09 9.68
N ILE A 5 5.53 -2.77 8.91
CA ILE A 5 5.14 -3.98 8.15
C ILE A 5 4.63 -5.05 9.13
N THR A 6 5.39 -5.32 10.20
CA THR A 6 4.98 -6.32 11.20
C THR A 6 3.64 -5.97 11.85
N ARG A 7 3.40 -4.69 12.17
CA ARG A 7 2.13 -4.23 12.76
C ARG A 7 0.93 -4.35 11.83
N LEU A 8 1.11 -4.15 10.53
CA LEU A 8 0.04 -4.32 9.53
C LEU A 8 -0.54 -5.74 9.54
N PHE A 9 0.30 -6.76 9.79
CA PHE A 9 -0.10 -8.17 9.70
C PHE A 9 -0.47 -8.81 11.05
N ASN A 10 -0.34 -8.14 12.19
CA ASN A 10 -0.43 -8.77 13.52
C ASN A 10 -1.74 -8.50 14.30
N LYS A 11 -2.80 -7.96 13.67
CA LYS A 11 -4.07 -7.59 14.34
C LYS A 11 -5.19 -8.62 14.03
N PRO A 12 -5.93 -9.14 15.03
CA PRO A 12 -6.88 -10.24 14.83
C PRO A 12 -8.18 -9.85 14.11
N GLU A 13 -8.79 -10.87 13.53
CA GLU A 13 -9.58 -10.89 12.28
C GLU A 13 -11.10 -10.72 12.45
N THR A 14 -11.74 -9.97 11.55
CA THR A 14 -13.18 -10.09 11.24
C THR A 14 -13.45 -9.63 9.82
N ALA A 15 -13.87 -10.53 8.93
CA ALA A 15 -14.04 -10.30 7.50
C ALA A 15 -15.22 -9.38 7.15
N LEU A 16 -15.01 -8.47 6.18
CA LEU A 16 -15.99 -8.01 5.18
C LEU A 16 -15.35 -7.03 4.16
N ASP A 17 -15.97 -7.02 2.98
CA ASP A 17 -15.83 -6.21 1.77
C ASP A 17 -14.65 -6.46 0.80
N SER A 18 -15.03 -6.86 -0.42
CA SER A 18 -14.16 -6.96 -1.60
C SER A 18 -13.79 -5.55 -2.07
N HIS A 19 -12.63 -5.07 -1.65
CA HIS A 19 -12.03 -3.88 -2.22
C HIS A 19 -11.18 -4.23 -3.43
N ASP A 20 -11.05 -3.26 -4.35
CA ASP A 20 -10.11 -3.34 -5.47
C ASP A 20 -8.70 -3.59 -4.91
N PRO A 21 -8.07 -4.74 -5.19
CA PRO A 21 -6.74 -5.07 -4.68
C PRO A 21 -5.70 -4.00 -5.02
N LYS A 22 -5.86 -3.32 -6.17
CA LYS A 22 -4.99 -2.23 -6.60
C LYS A 22 -5.01 -1.05 -5.63
N LEU A 23 -6.22 -0.62 -5.24
CA LEU A 23 -6.39 0.46 -4.28
C LEU A 23 -5.91 0.05 -2.90
N ALA A 24 -6.18 -1.20 -2.49
CA ALA A 24 -5.71 -1.71 -1.21
C ALA A 24 -4.19 -1.70 -1.10
N VAL A 25 -3.48 -2.17 -2.14
CA VAL A 25 -2.02 -2.10 -2.21
C VAL A 25 -1.53 -0.66 -2.14
N ALA A 26 -2.12 0.25 -2.93
CA ALA A 26 -1.72 1.64 -2.91
C ALA A 26 -1.91 2.30 -1.52
N VAL A 27 -3.02 2.01 -0.84
CA VAL A 27 -3.26 2.50 0.52
C VAL A 27 -2.22 1.96 1.49
N LEU A 28 -1.88 0.67 1.42
CA LEU A 28 -0.88 0.08 2.31
C LEU A 28 0.51 0.66 2.09
N LEU A 29 0.90 0.96 0.85
CA LEU A 29 2.18 1.60 0.54
C LEU A 29 2.23 3.04 1.06
N VAL A 30 1.16 3.82 0.89
CA VAL A 30 1.07 5.18 1.45
C VAL A 30 1.08 5.15 2.97
N HIS A 31 0.32 4.24 3.58
CA HIS A 31 0.32 4.06 5.02
C HIS A 31 1.72 3.80 5.56
N LEU A 32 2.44 2.86 4.90
CA LEU A 32 3.78 2.43 5.29
C LEU A 32 4.77 3.61 5.35
N ALA A 33 4.78 4.45 4.31
CA ALA A 33 5.62 5.65 4.26
C ALA A 33 5.17 6.77 5.23
N SER A 34 3.94 6.68 5.75
CA SER A 34 3.39 7.67 6.69
C SER A 34 3.55 7.26 8.16
N VAL A 35 3.95 6.01 8.45
CA VAL A 35 3.99 5.50 9.83
C VAL A 35 5.02 6.23 10.70
N ASP A 36 6.17 6.60 10.13
CA ASP A 36 7.26 7.26 10.86
C ASP A 36 7.17 8.80 10.80
N GLY A 37 6.14 9.37 10.16
CA GLY A 37 5.93 10.82 10.08
C GLY A 37 5.29 11.27 8.78
N GLN A 38 5.80 12.37 8.21
CA GLN A 38 5.37 12.83 6.89
C GLN A 38 6.21 12.14 5.83
N MET A 39 5.53 11.48 4.89
CA MET A 39 6.15 10.91 3.71
C MET A 39 6.96 11.98 2.95
N ASN A 40 8.21 11.67 2.66
CA ASN A 40 9.11 12.55 1.91
C ASN A 40 8.89 12.40 0.39
N GLU A 41 9.60 13.20 -0.42
CA GLU A 41 9.43 13.14 -1.88
C GLU A 41 10.04 11.87 -2.50
N GLU A 42 11.10 11.31 -1.91
CA GLU A 42 11.75 10.09 -2.40
C GLU A 42 10.82 8.87 -2.23
N GLU A 43 10.18 8.74 -1.06
CA GLU A 43 9.15 7.73 -0.78
C GLU A 43 7.93 7.92 -1.69
N ARG A 44 7.48 9.16 -1.92
CA ARG A 44 6.39 9.43 -2.87
C ARG A 44 6.73 8.91 -4.26
N GLN A 45 7.93 9.21 -4.76
CA GLN A 45 8.36 8.76 -6.08
C GLN A 45 8.53 7.24 -6.13
N ALA A 46 9.03 6.62 -5.06
CA ALA A 46 9.13 5.17 -4.95
C ALA A 46 7.76 4.49 -5.00
N ILE A 47 6.76 5.01 -4.29
CA ILE A 47 5.38 4.49 -4.33
C ILE A 47 4.82 4.61 -5.75
N LYS A 48 4.94 5.79 -6.38
CA LYS A 48 4.41 6.00 -7.73
C LYS A 48 5.10 5.12 -8.76
N GLY A 49 6.42 4.98 -8.69
CA GLY A 49 7.20 4.08 -9.55
C GLY A 49 6.75 2.64 -9.38
N ALA A 50 6.66 2.14 -8.14
CA ALA A 50 6.19 0.79 -7.86
C ALA A 50 4.78 0.54 -8.44
N LEU A 51 3.85 1.48 -8.26
CA LEU A 51 2.49 1.37 -8.79
C LEU A 51 2.45 1.43 -10.34
N THR A 52 3.31 2.24 -10.95
CA THR A 52 3.45 2.33 -12.41
C THR A 52 3.89 1.00 -12.98
N ASP A 53 4.97 0.45 -12.44
CA ASP A 53 5.62 -0.76 -12.95
C ASP A 53 4.76 -2.00 -12.73
N HIS A 54 4.16 -2.14 -11.54
CA HIS A 54 3.40 -3.34 -11.19
C HIS A 54 2.03 -3.41 -11.88
N TYR A 55 1.36 -2.27 -12.09
CA TYR A 55 0.01 -2.22 -12.67
C TYR A 55 -0.04 -1.69 -14.11
N GLU A 56 1.11 -1.44 -14.73
CA GLU A 56 1.24 -0.90 -16.09
C GLU A 56 0.41 0.36 -16.32
N LEU A 57 0.45 1.30 -15.36
CA LEU A 57 -0.37 2.50 -15.35
C LEU A 57 0.37 3.69 -15.98
N ASP A 58 -0.38 4.63 -16.60
CA ASP A 58 0.17 5.92 -17.00
C ASP A 58 0.28 6.90 -15.81
N ASP A 59 1.09 7.95 -15.97
CA ASP A 59 1.32 8.97 -14.94
C ASP A 59 0.02 9.54 -14.35
N ALA A 60 -1.00 9.74 -15.20
CA ALA A 60 -2.26 10.31 -14.77
C ALA A 60 -3.08 9.32 -13.92
N ALA A 61 -3.06 8.04 -14.27
CA ALA A 61 -3.70 6.96 -13.53
C ALA A 61 -2.99 6.70 -12.21
N VAL A 62 -1.66 6.70 -12.19
CA VAL A 62 -0.84 6.57 -10.98
C VAL A 62 -1.12 7.73 -10.03
N GLU A 63 -1.15 8.96 -10.55
CA GLU A 63 -1.45 10.14 -9.74
C GLU A 63 -2.86 10.10 -9.12
N ARG A 64 -3.86 9.62 -9.88
CA ARG A 64 -5.22 9.42 -9.37
C ARG A 64 -5.26 8.36 -8.28
N LEU A 65 -4.66 7.20 -8.53
CA LEU A 65 -4.60 6.09 -7.58
C LEU A 65 -3.87 6.49 -6.30
N PHE A 66 -2.74 7.18 -6.41
CA PHE A 66 -1.97 7.69 -5.29
C PHE A 66 -2.80 8.68 -4.44
N LYS A 67 -3.51 9.62 -5.07
CA LYS A 67 -4.39 10.56 -4.36
C LYS A 67 -5.55 9.88 -3.66
N GLU A 68 -6.19 8.92 -4.33
CA GLU A 68 -7.26 8.13 -3.72
C GLU A 68 -6.73 7.32 -2.52
N ALA A 69 -5.56 6.70 -2.67
CA ALA A 69 -4.91 5.95 -1.60
C ALA A 69 -4.60 6.84 -0.39
N ALA A 70 -4.01 8.02 -0.60
CA ALA A 70 -3.71 8.96 0.47
C ALA A 70 -4.97 9.47 1.19
N LEU A 71 -6.06 9.70 0.46
CA LEU A 71 -7.35 10.04 1.06
C LEU A 71 -7.88 8.89 1.93
N ARG A 72 -7.82 7.66 1.41
CA ARG A 72 -8.32 6.47 2.10
C ARG A 72 -7.48 6.09 3.32
N ASP A 73 -6.17 6.33 3.28
CA ASP A 73 -5.28 6.21 4.44
C ASP A 73 -5.71 7.20 5.54
N ALA A 74 -5.92 8.47 5.19
CA ALA A 74 -6.35 9.49 6.14
C ALA A 74 -7.75 9.24 6.75
N GLU A 75 -8.64 8.57 6.01
CA GLU A 75 -9.99 8.19 6.47
C GLU A 75 -10.05 6.80 7.14
N ALA A 76 -8.95 6.03 7.13
CA ALA A 76 -8.94 4.66 7.62
C ALA A 76 -9.07 4.60 9.15
N VAL A 77 -10.16 4.00 9.64
CA VAL A 77 -10.33 3.66 11.06
C VAL A 77 -9.44 2.46 11.43
N ASP A 78 -9.32 1.50 10.51
CA ASP A 78 -8.37 0.41 10.55
C ASP A 78 -7.92 0.03 9.13
N PHE A 79 -6.82 -0.72 9.06
CA PHE A 79 -6.23 -1.20 7.81
C PHE A 79 -6.61 -2.64 7.46
N TYR A 80 -7.49 -3.27 8.24
CA TYR A 80 -7.87 -4.66 8.01
C TYR A 80 -8.50 -4.84 6.62
N LYS A 81 -9.40 -3.94 6.22
CA LYS A 81 -10.03 -3.97 4.89
C LYS A 81 -9.05 -3.90 3.72
N PHE A 82 -7.83 -3.39 3.95
CA PHE A 82 -6.79 -3.34 2.92
C PHE A 82 -5.85 -4.55 2.99
N THR A 83 -5.50 -5.02 4.19
CA THR A 83 -4.69 -6.23 4.34
C THR A 83 -5.47 -7.51 3.99
N SER A 84 -6.79 -7.53 4.20
CA SER A 84 -7.67 -8.62 3.77
C SER A 84 -7.78 -8.72 2.25
N ALA A 85 -7.70 -7.60 1.52
CA ALA A 85 -7.66 -7.62 0.05
C ALA A 85 -6.40 -8.33 -0.49
N LEU A 86 -5.33 -8.40 0.32
CA LEU A 86 -4.13 -9.15 -0.05
C LEU A 86 -4.30 -10.67 0.12
N SER A 87 -5.21 -11.12 0.98
CA SER A 87 -5.43 -12.56 1.21
C SER A 87 -6.21 -13.23 0.08
N SER A 88 -6.88 -12.46 -0.77
CA SER A 88 -7.51 -12.96 -2.00
C SER A 88 -6.56 -13.05 -3.21
N LEU A 89 -5.30 -12.60 -3.06
CA LEU A 89 -4.31 -12.65 -4.12
C LEU A 89 -3.57 -13.98 -4.13
N GLU A 90 -3.10 -14.38 -5.32
CA GLU A 90 -2.21 -15.52 -5.48
C GLU A 90 -0.85 -15.25 -4.80
N ASP A 91 -0.13 -16.33 -4.47
CA ASP A 91 1.13 -16.23 -3.73
C ASP A 91 2.19 -15.38 -4.46
N GLU A 92 2.21 -15.42 -5.79
CA GLU A 92 3.12 -14.62 -6.61
C GLU A 92 2.84 -13.12 -6.50
N ASP A 93 1.56 -12.73 -6.58
CA ASP A 93 1.12 -11.33 -6.43
C ASP A 93 1.40 -10.81 -5.02
N ARG A 94 1.16 -11.65 -3.99
CA ARG A 94 1.49 -11.32 -2.60
C ARG A 94 2.97 -11.06 -2.40
N LEU A 95 3.83 -11.89 -3.01
CA LEU A 95 5.28 -11.70 -2.96
C LEU A 95 5.71 -10.40 -3.62
N GLU A 96 5.11 -10.04 -4.75
CA GLU A 96 5.40 -8.80 -5.45
C GLU A 96 5.01 -7.58 -4.61
N ILE A 97 3.84 -7.62 -3.97
CA ILE A 97 3.38 -6.54 -3.10
C ILE A 97 4.32 -6.36 -1.89
N ILE A 98 4.80 -7.45 -1.31
CA ILE A 98 5.81 -7.38 -0.24
C ILE A 98 7.11 -6.77 -0.77
N ARG A 99 7.54 -7.11 -2.00
CA ARG A 99 8.70 -6.45 -2.64
C ARG A 99 8.48 -4.95 -2.82
N MET A 100 7.30 -4.53 -3.29
CA MET A 100 6.96 -3.12 -3.44
C MET A 100 7.03 -2.37 -2.10
N MET A 101 6.49 -2.98 -1.03
CA MET A 101 6.59 -2.40 0.33
C MET A 101 8.05 -2.19 0.75
N TRP A 102 8.93 -3.15 0.47
CA TRP A 102 10.35 -3.00 0.75
C TRP A 102 11.01 -1.91 -0.10
N THR A 103 10.70 -1.82 -1.40
CA THR A 103 11.20 -0.75 -2.27
C THR A 103 10.90 0.64 -1.72
N VAL A 104 9.69 0.84 -1.19
CA VAL A 104 9.28 2.11 -0.57
C VAL A 104 10.04 2.35 0.73
N VAL A 105 10.14 1.34 1.60
CA VAL A 105 10.84 1.45 2.89
C VAL A 105 12.33 1.75 2.76
N PHE A 106 12.96 1.29 1.68
CA PHE A 106 14.38 1.54 1.41
C PHE A 106 14.63 2.79 0.55
N ALA A 107 13.59 3.56 0.21
CA ALA A 107 13.73 4.79 -0.54
C ALA A 107 14.23 5.98 0.31
N ASP A 108 14.23 5.84 1.65
CA ASP A 108 14.80 6.74 2.68
C ASP A 108 15.86 5.99 3.50
#